data_AF-T1CE00-F1
#
_entry.id   AF-T1CE00-F1
#
_cell.length_a   1.000
_cell.length_b   1.000
_cell.length_c   1.000
_cell.angle_alpha   90.00
_cell.angle_beta   90.00
_cell.angle_gamma   90.00
#
_symmetry.space_group_name_H-M   'P 1'
#
loop_
_entity.id
_entity.type
_entity.pdbx_description
1 polymer ?
#
loop_
_entity_poly.entity_id
_entity_poly.type
_entity_poly.pdbx_seq_one_letter_code
_entity_poly.pdbx_strand_id
1 'polypeptide(L)'
;MNEPTIAALTRQALAQAAAGIDFIAPSDMMDGRIGAIRGALEAAGHIHTRILAYSAKYASSLYGPFRDAVGSAGNLGKGGKHTYQMDVGNSDEALHEVELDIAEGADAVMVKPGLPYLDVLYRVKQRFGMPTFVYQVSGEYAMLKAAAQHGWLDEKAVVLETLTAFKRAGADAILSYYALDAARWLRAG
;
A
#
# COMPACT_ATOMS: atom_id res chain seq x y z
N MET A 1 -10.56 11.04 14.98
CA MET A 1 -11.27 10.13 15.90
C MET A 1 -11.19 8.73 15.33
N ASN A 2 -10.73 7.76 16.10
CA ASN A 2 -10.40 6.43 15.60
C ASN A 2 -11.65 5.56 15.41
N GLU A 3 -12.41 5.35 16.48
CA GLU A 3 -13.54 4.41 16.54
C GLU A 3 -14.69 4.76 15.60
N PRO A 4 -15.14 6.04 15.48
CA PRO A 4 -16.17 6.38 14.50
C PRO A 4 -15.73 6.15 13.06
N THR A 5 -14.43 6.28 12.78
CA THR A 5 -13.85 6.03 11.46
C THR A 5 -13.87 4.53 11.16
N ILE A 6 -13.46 3.69 12.11
CA ILE A 6 -13.53 2.23 11.99
C ILE A 6 -14.96 1.77 11.69
N ALA A 7 -15.97 2.31 12.39
CA ALA A 7 -17.36 1.98 12.11
C ALA A 7 -17.78 2.31 10.67
N ALA A 8 -17.28 3.40 10.09
CA ALA A 8 -17.53 3.74 8.68
C ALA A 8 -16.78 2.80 7.72
N LEU A 9 -15.52 2.48 8.02
CA LEU A 9 -14.68 1.57 7.23
C LEU A 9 -15.25 0.15 7.20
N THR A 10 -15.75 -0.35 8.33
CA THR A 10 -16.42 -1.66 8.41
C THR A 10 -17.64 -1.72 7.50
N ARG A 11 -18.48 -0.67 7.47
CA ARG A 11 -19.62 -0.62 6.53
C ARG A 11 -19.17 -0.59 5.08
N GLN A 12 -18.10 0.15 4.77
CA GLN A 12 -17.51 0.18 3.44
C GLN A 12 -17.00 -1.20 3.02
N ALA A 13 -16.28 -1.89 3.91
CA ALA A 13 -15.74 -3.22 3.67
C ALA A 13 -16.87 -4.24 3.38
N LEU A 14 -17.93 -4.24 4.19
CA LEU A 14 -19.10 -5.09 3.94
C LEU A 14 -19.77 -4.80 2.60
N ALA A 15 -19.93 -3.53 2.24
CA ALA A 15 -20.50 -3.16 0.94
C ALA A 15 -19.62 -3.66 -0.23
N GLN A 16 -18.29 -3.57 -0.08
CA GLN A 16 -17.34 -4.09 -1.07
C GLN A 16 -17.40 -5.62 -1.18
N ALA A 17 -17.45 -6.33 -0.06
CA ALA A 17 -17.57 -7.79 -0.03
C ALA A 17 -18.89 -8.26 -0.65
N ALA A 18 -20.01 -7.61 -0.32
CA ALA A 18 -21.32 -7.89 -0.92
C ALA A 18 -21.34 -7.63 -2.43
N ALA A 19 -20.51 -6.72 -2.93
CA ALA A 19 -20.33 -6.47 -4.36
C ALA A 19 -19.41 -7.49 -5.07
N GLY A 20 -18.86 -8.47 -4.34
CA GLY A 20 -18.00 -9.53 -4.88
C GLY A 20 -16.53 -9.17 -5.00
N ILE A 21 -16.04 -8.19 -4.23
CA ILE A 21 -14.60 -7.85 -4.21
C ILE A 21 -13.81 -8.93 -3.46
N ASP A 22 -12.78 -9.47 -4.13
CA ASP A 22 -11.93 -10.52 -3.58
C ASP A 22 -10.97 -10.06 -2.46
N PHE A 23 -10.49 -8.83 -2.57
CA PHE A 23 -9.52 -8.21 -1.66
C PHE A 23 -9.99 -6.82 -1.25
N ILE A 24 -10.20 -6.65 0.05
CA ILE A 24 -10.39 -5.34 0.66
C ILE A 24 -9.03 -4.86 1.14
N ALA A 25 -8.70 -3.61 0.86
CA ALA A 25 -7.37 -3.06 1.15
C ALA A 25 -7.47 -1.77 1.97
N PRO A 26 -7.75 -1.86 3.29
CA PRO A 26 -7.90 -0.71 4.18
C PRO A 26 -6.61 0.09 4.21
N SER A 27 -6.68 1.38 3.86
CA SER A 27 -5.51 2.27 3.73
C SER A 27 -5.56 3.50 4.63
N ASP A 28 -6.48 3.48 5.58
CA ASP A 28 -6.80 4.55 6.52
C ASP A 28 -5.76 4.75 7.63
N MET A 29 -5.08 3.68 8.07
CA MET A 29 -4.15 3.65 9.21
C MET A 29 -4.82 3.95 10.57
N MET A 30 -6.03 3.45 10.79
CA MET A 30 -6.70 3.52 12.10
C MET A 30 -6.35 2.29 12.96
N ASP A 31 -6.06 2.48 14.24
CA ASP A 31 -5.66 1.38 15.12
C ASP A 31 -6.83 0.39 15.30
N GLY A 32 -6.60 -0.91 15.10
CA GLY A 32 -7.64 -1.94 15.28
C GLY A 32 -8.61 -2.12 14.09
N ARG A 33 -8.42 -1.40 12.97
CA ARG A 33 -9.34 -1.52 11.82
C ARG A 33 -9.36 -2.91 11.21
N ILE A 34 -8.23 -3.64 11.22
CA ILE A 34 -8.14 -4.94 10.55
C ILE A 34 -9.01 -5.95 11.29
N GLY A 35 -8.90 -6.00 12.62
CA GLY A 35 -9.68 -6.91 13.44
C GLY A 35 -11.17 -6.60 13.38
N ALA A 36 -11.53 -5.31 13.37
CA ALA A 36 -12.92 -4.87 13.22
C ALA A 36 -13.51 -5.25 11.85
N ILE A 37 -12.75 -5.07 10.76
CA ILE A 37 -13.17 -5.45 9.41
C ILE A 37 -13.26 -6.96 9.28
N ARG A 38 -12.25 -7.71 9.73
CA ARG A 38 -12.24 -9.17 9.73
C ARG A 38 -13.45 -9.73 10.48
N GLY A 39 -13.68 -9.29 11.72
CA GLY A 39 -14.82 -9.74 12.53
C GLY A 39 -16.17 -9.49 11.85
N ALA A 40 -16.33 -8.34 11.17
CA ALA A 40 -17.55 -8.05 10.42
C ALA A 40 -17.71 -8.92 9.16
N LEU A 41 -16.64 -9.15 8.40
CA LEU A 41 -16.66 -10.04 7.23
C LEU A 41 -17.05 -11.46 7.63
N GLU A 42 -16.46 -11.99 8.71
CA GLU A 42 -16.82 -13.31 9.26
C GLU A 42 -18.30 -13.38 9.67
N ALA A 43 -18.77 -12.38 10.44
CA ALA A 43 -20.16 -12.33 10.90
C ALA A 43 -21.18 -12.25 9.76
N ALA A 44 -20.81 -11.63 8.64
CA ALA A 44 -21.63 -11.52 7.44
C ALA A 44 -21.47 -12.72 6.46
N GLY A 45 -20.63 -13.71 6.78
CA GLY A 45 -20.38 -14.88 5.94
C GLY A 45 -19.43 -14.65 4.76
N HIS A 46 -18.71 -13.54 4.73
CA HIS A 46 -17.73 -13.19 3.69
C HIS A 46 -16.35 -13.79 3.95
N ILE A 47 -16.29 -15.07 4.33
CA ILE A 47 -15.09 -15.76 4.85
C ILE A 47 -13.92 -15.86 3.86
N HIS A 48 -14.17 -15.73 2.56
CA HIS A 48 -13.14 -15.79 1.52
C HIS A 48 -12.69 -14.40 1.03
N THR A 49 -13.31 -13.33 1.54
CA THR A 49 -12.87 -11.98 1.25
C THR A 49 -11.59 -11.71 2.03
N ARG A 50 -10.52 -11.41 1.29
CA ARG A 50 -9.17 -11.23 1.85
C ARG A 50 -8.94 -9.79 2.24
N ILE A 51 -8.04 -9.59 3.21
CA ILE A 51 -7.61 -8.28 3.67
C ILE A 51 -6.14 -8.07 3.30
N LEU A 52 -5.90 -7.06 2.46
CA LEU A 52 -4.57 -6.53 2.18
C LEU A 52 -4.35 -5.29 3.03
N ALA A 53 -3.77 -5.47 4.22
CA ALA A 53 -3.57 -4.39 5.17
C ALA A 53 -2.46 -3.44 4.67
N TYR A 54 -2.78 -2.15 4.54
CA TYR A 54 -1.73 -1.13 4.48
C TYR A 54 -1.18 -0.95 5.88
N SER A 55 -0.27 -1.82 6.28
CA SER A 55 0.28 -1.89 7.64
C SER A 55 1.35 -0.82 7.87
N ALA A 56 2.36 -0.79 7.00
CA ALA A 56 3.43 0.19 7.11
C ALA A 56 3.22 1.32 6.08
N LYS A 57 2.26 2.22 6.37
CA LYS A 57 1.96 3.36 5.50
C LYS A 57 2.45 4.68 6.11
N TYR A 58 3.48 5.23 5.47
CA TYR A 58 4.17 6.42 5.93
C TYR A 58 3.49 7.73 5.53
N ALA A 59 3.72 8.78 6.32
CA ALA A 59 3.29 10.15 6.07
C ALA A 59 4.14 10.84 4.99
N SER A 60 4.13 10.26 3.78
CA SER A 60 5.03 10.63 2.70
C SER A 60 4.55 11.81 1.84
N SER A 61 5.52 12.58 1.34
CA SER A 61 5.33 13.63 0.33
C SER A 61 5.16 13.09 -1.10
N LEU A 62 5.39 11.79 -1.34
CA LEU A 62 5.27 11.19 -2.69
C LEU A 62 3.83 10.92 -3.14
N TYR A 63 2.83 11.28 -2.33
CA TYR A 63 1.42 11.06 -2.65
C TYR A 63 0.76 12.18 -3.45
N GLY A 64 1.47 13.29 -3.70
CA GLY A 64 0.93 14.47 -4.41
C GLY A 64 0.17 14.11 -5.71
N PRO A 65 0.81 13.44 -6.67
CA PRO A 65 0.16 13.15 -7.96
C PRO A 65 -1.08 12.24 -7.83
N PHE A 66 -1.13 11.34 -6.84
CA PHE A 66 -2.34 10.56 -6.55
C PHE A 66 -3.48 11.45 -6.03
N ARG A 67 -3.15 12.39 -5.13
CA ARG A 67 -4.16 13.31 -4.56
C ARG A 67 -4.80 14.16 -5.64
N ASP A 68 -4.03 14.59 -6.64
CA ASP A 68 -4.53 15.29 -7.81
C ASP A 68 -5.43 14.39 -8.66
N ALA A 69 -4.97 13.17 -8.95
CA ALA A 69 -5.70 12.21 -9.79
C ALA A 69 -7.09 11.84 -9.22
N VAL A 70 -7.24 11.73 -7.90
CA VAL A 70 -8.53 11.42 -7.26
C VAL A 70 -9.28 12.65 -6.75
N GLY A 71 -8.81 13.86 -7.07
CA GLY A 71 -9.46 15.12 -6.68
C GLY A 71 -9.47 15.40 -5.17
N SER A 72 -8.65 14.72 -4.38
CA SER A 72 -8.62 14.85 -2.91
C SER A 72 -7.68 15.94 -2.39
N ALA A 73 -6.83 16.52 -3.25
CA ALA A 73 -5.88 17.55 -2.86
C ALA A 73 -6.57 18.78 -2.26
N GLY A 74 -7.68 19.24 -2.87
CA GLY A 74 -8.45 20.38 -2.40
C GLY A 74 -9.11 20.15 -1.02
N ASN A 75 -9.59 18.94 -0.75
CA ASN A 75 -10.18 18.57 0.55
C ASN A 75 -9.13 18.48 1.66
N LEU A 76 -7.90 18.04 1.35
CA LEU A 76 -6.82 17.93 2.33
C LEU A 76 -6.22 19.30 2.67
N GLY A 77 -6.15 20.21 1.69
CA GLY A 77 -5.61 21.55 1.86
C GLY A 77 -4.17 21.53 2.40
N LYS A 78 -3.91 22.32 3.45
CA LYS A 78 -2.61 22.34 4.17
C LYS A 78 -2.52 21.28 5.28
N GLY A 79 -3.53 20.44 5.44
CA GLY A 79 -3.57 19.42 6.49
C GLY A 79 -2.55 18.31 6.25
N GLY A 80 -1.92 17.86 7.33
CA GLY A 80 -1.03 16.70 7.33
C GLY A 80 -1.78 15.41 7.69
N LYS A 81 -1.12 14.28 7.44
CA LYS A 81 -1.60 12.95 7.87
C LYS A 81 -0.72 12.34 8.98
N HIS A 82 0.13 13.17 9.59
CA HIS A 82 1.19 12.77 10.54
C HIS A 82 0.66 12.20 11.87
N THR A 83 -0.63 12.35 12.16
CA THR A 83 -1.23 11.83 13.41
C THR A 83 -1.76 10.39 13.28
N TYR A 84 -1.59 9.75 12.11
CA TYR A 84 -2.05 8.38 11.86
C TYR A 84 -1.22 7.65 10.79
N GLN A 85 -0.66 8.37 9.81
CA GLN A 85 0.39 7.80 8.97
C GLN A 85 1.73 7.89 9.71
N MET A 86 2.55 6.85 9.55
CA MET A 86 3.80 6.69 10.29
C MET A 86 4.81 7.78 9.96
N ASP A 87 5.67 8.10 10.93
CA ASP A 87 6.82 8.98 10.71
C ASP A 87 7.82 8.32 9.76
N VAL A 88 8.31 9.08 8.78
CA VAL A 88 9.28 8.60 7.78
C VAL A 88 10.63 8.23 8.38
N GLY A 89 10.96 8.70 9.59
CA GLY A 89 12.16 8.33 10.33
C GLY A 89 12.09 6.98 11.03
N ASN A 90 10.89 6.37 11.14
CA ASN A 90 10.68 5.17 11.95
C ASN A 90 10.75 3.88 11.14
N SER A 91 11.65 2.97 11.53
CA SER A 91 11.77 1.63 10.93
C SER A 91 11.24 0.53 11.85
N ASP A 92 11.48 0.61 13.16
CA ASP A 92 11.03 -0.40 14.13
C ASP A 92 9.51 -0.41 14.34
N GLU A 93 8.89 0.78 14.30
CA GLU A 93 7.44 0.95 14.37
C GLU A 93 6.70 0.13 13.29
N ALA A 94 7.29 0.02 12.09
CA ALA A 94 6.71 -0.77 11.00
C ALA A 94 6.53 -2.24 11.35
N LEU A 95 7.43 -2.79 12.17
CA LEU A 95 7.34 -4.19 12.60
C LEU A 95 6.21 -4.36 13.62
N HIS A 96 5.99 -3.39 14.50
CA HIS A 96 4.85 -3.42 15.43
C HIS A 96 3.52 -3.32 14.69
N GLU A 97 3.38 -2.38 13.77
CA GLU A 97 2.16 -2.21 12.95
C GLU A 97 1.81 -3.48 12.17
N VAL A 98 2.81 -4.07 11.51
CA VAL A 98 2.62 -5.31 10.76
C VAL A 98 2.27 -6.48 11.68
N GLU A 99 2.91 -6.60 12.84
CA GLU A 99 2.61 -7.67 13.79
C GLU A 99 1.18 -7.58 14.31
N LEU A 100 0.68 -6.37 14.60
CA LEU A 100 -0.71 -6.13 15.00
C LEU A 100 -1.70 -6.52 13.90
N ASP A 101 -1.48 -6.04 12.66
CA ASP A 101 -2.36 -6.35 11.54
C ASP A 101 -2.42 -7.86 11.23
N ILE A 102 -1.30 -8.56 11.38
CA ILE A 102 -1.24 -10.02 11.24
C ILE A 102 -2.06 -10.69 12.34
N ALA A 103 -1.88 -10.28 13.60
CA ALA A 103 -2.63 -10.81 14.74
C ALA A 103 -4.14 -10.54 14.62
N GLU A 104 -4.52 -9.44 13.96
CA GLU A 104 -5.89 -9.04 13.67
C GLU A 104 -6.52 -9.77 12.47
N GLY A 105 -5.75 -10.58 11.73
CA GLY A 105 -6.26 -11.44 10.66
C GLY A 105 -6.13 -10.87 9.25
N ALA A 106 -5.12 -10.04 8.99
CA ALA A 106 -4.73 -9.69 7.63
C ALA A 106 -4.22 -10.92 6.85
N ASP A 107 -4.62 -11.06 5.59
CA ASP A 107 -4.16 -12.13 4.69
C ASP A 107 -2.85 -11.76 3.98
N ALA A 108 -2.61 -10.47 3.80
CA ALA A 108 -1.39 -9.90 3.25
C ALA A 108 -1.15 -8.52 3.87
N VAL A 109 0.12 -8.11 3.93
CA VAL A 109 0.53 -6.82 4.49
C VAL A 109 1.25 -5.99 3.44
N MET A 110 1.21 -4.67 3.55
CA MET A 110 1.79 -3.75 2.57
C MET A 110 2.67 -2.68 3.19
N VAL A 111 3.80 -2.43 2.54
CA VAL A 111 4.65 -1.24 2.75
C VAL A 111 4.31 -0.18 1.70
N LYS A 112 4.13 1.07 2.15
CA LYS A 112 3.85 2.22 1.29
C LYS A 112 4.45 3.51 1.86
N PRO A 113 5.21 4.31 1.09
CA PRO A 113 5.62 4.14 -0.31
C PRO A 113 6.55 2.95 -0.59
N GLY A 114 6.95 2.79 -1.85
CA GLY A 114 7.77 1.68 -2.29
C GLY A 114 9.25 1.98 -2.18
N LEU A 115 9.84 2.56 -3.23
CA LEU A 115 11.29 2.63 -3.44
C LEU A 115 12.07 3.26 -2.28
N PRO A 116 11.59 4.32 -1.60
CA PRO A 116 12.29 4.89 -0.45
C PRO A 116 12.25 4.03 0.82
N TYR A 117 11.49 2.94 0.83
CA TYR A 117 11.23 2.08 2.00
C TYR A 117 11.53 0.60 1.71
N LEU A 118 12.46 0.32 0.78
CA LEU A 118 12.89 -1.04 0.47
C LEU A 118 13.52 -1.75 1.68
N ASP A 119 14.15 -0.99 2.59
CA ASP A 119 14.68 -1.49 3.85
C ASP A 119 13.56 -1.98 4.76
N VAL A 120 12.46 -1.23 4.88
CA VAL A 120 11.28 -1.62 5.65
C VAL A 120 10.62 -2.85 5.03
N LEU A 121 10.43 -2.87 3.71
CA LEU A 121 9.93 -4.03 2.96
C LEU A 121 10.76 -5.29 3.26
N TYR A 122 12.09 -5.17 3.21
CA TYR A 122 13.01 -6.26 3.53
C TYR A 122 12.83 -6.73 4.99
N ARG A 123 12.84 -5.82 5.96
CA ARG A 123 12.68 -6.17 7.38
C ARG A 123 11.34 -6.88 7.65
N VAL A 124 10.25 -6.38 7.06
CA VAL A 124 8.92 -6.99 7.16
C VAL A 124 8.92 -8.40 6.57
N LYS A 125 9.44 -8.57 5.35
CA LYS A 125 9.48 -9.90 4.71
C LYS A 125 10.30 -10.90 5.52
N GLN A 126 11.48 -10.49 6.02
CA GLN A 126 12.36 -11.36 6.79
C GLN A 126 11.77 -11.74 8.16
N ARG A 127 11.11 -10.82 8.85
CA ARG A 127 10.55 -11.09 10.18
C ARG A 127 9.32 -11.98 10.13
N PHE A 128 8.42 -11.75 9.18
CA PHE A 128 7.08 -12.35 9.22
C PHE A 128 6.85 -13.46 8.19
N GLY A 129 7.61 -13.50 7.08
CA GLY A 129 7.46 -14.53 6.04
C GLY A 129 6.10 -14.56 5.32
N MET A 130 5.18 -13.66 5.66
CA MET A 130 3.84 -13.52 5.10
C MET A 130 3.86 -13.01 3.64
N PRO A 131 2.74 -13.11 2.91
CA PRO A 131 2.54 -12.36 1.68
C PRO A 131 2.73 -10.85 1.93
N THR A 132 3.81 -10.29 1.39
CA THR A 132 4.21 -8.90 1.57
C THR A 132 4.12 -8.16 0.25
N PHE A 133 3.28 -7.13 0.22
CA PHE A 133 3.05 -6.28 -0.94
C PHE A 133 3.80 -4.96 -0.76
N VAL A 134 4.04 -4.28 -1.88
CA VAL A 134 4.59 -2.93 -1.88
C VAL A 134 3.87 -2.07 -2.90
N TYR A 135 3.71 -0.78 -2.61
CA TYR A 135 3.12 0.16 -3.55
C TYR A 135 4.19 1.12 -4.08
N GLN A 136 4.57 0.98 -5.35
CA GLN A 136 5.30 2.02 -6.08
C GLN A 136 4.37 3.19 -6.38
N VAL A 137 4.44 4.23 -5.55
CA VAL A 137 3.38 5.25 -5.50
C VAL A 137 3.45 6.25 -6.66
N SER A 138 2.44 7.12 -6.71
CA SER A 138 2.27 8.08 -7.80
C SER A 138 3.46 9.03 -7.99
N GLY A 139 4.10 9.46 -6.90
CA GLY A 139 5.32 10.28 -6.97
C GLY A 139 6.50 9.51 -7.55
N GLU A 140 6.67 8.24 -7.19
CA GLU A 140 7.70 7.37 -7.77
C GLU A 140 7.50 7.19 -9.28
N TYR A 141 6.25 6.92 -9.69
CA TYR A 141 5.88 6.86 -11.10
C TYR A 141 6.19 8.19 -11.83
N ALA A 142 5.75 9.31 -11.27
CA ALA A 142 5.91 10.62 -11.89
C ALA A 142 7.38 11.03 -12.02
N MET A 143 8.22 10.73 -11.02
CA MET A 143 9.66 10.99 -11.08
C MET A 143 10.32 10.25 -12.23
N LEU A 144 10.07 8.94 -12.37
CA LEU A 144 10.62 8.14 -13.47
C LEU A 144 10.08 8.61 -14.83
N LYS A 145 8.77 8.87 -14.91
CA LYS A 145 8.13 9.30 -16.17
C LYS A 145 8.67 10.65 -16.63
N ALA A 146 8.82 11.60 -15.72
CA ALA A 146 9.38 12.91 -16.03
C ALA A 146 10.84 12.81 -16.50
N ALA A 147 11.69 12.07 -15.78
CA ALA A 147 13.09 11.88 -16.17
C ALA A 147 13.22 11.22 -17.55
N ALA A 148 12.39 10.21 -17.85
CA ALA A 148 12.33 9.57 -19.15
C ALA A 148 11.89 10.52 -20.27
N GLN A 149 10.83 11.31 -20.05
CA GLN A 149 10.34 12.29 -21.03
C GLN A 149 11.36 13.38 -21.36
N HIS A 150 12.26 13.70 -20.42
CA HIS A 150 13.37 14.63 -20.65
C HIS A 150 14.62 13.95 -21.25
N GLY A 151 14.56 12.65 -21.52
CA GLY A 151 15.68 11.88 -22.08
C GLY A 151 16.82 11.64 -21.09
N TRP A 152 16.59 11.81 -19.78
CA TRP A 152 17.63 11.61 -18.77
C TRP A 152 17.85 10.12 -18.43
N LEU A 153 16.80 9.31 -18.58
CA LEU A 153 16.81 7.88 -18.29
C LEU A 153 16.13 7.11 -19.42
N ASP A 154 16.63 5.91 -19.71
CA ASP A 154 15.87 4.91 -20.47
C ASP A 154 14.73 4.40 -19.58
N GLU A 155 13.50 4.72 -19.98
CA GLU A 155 12.29 4.40 -19.23
C GLU A 155 12.12 2.90 -18.98
N LYS A 156 12.26 2.09 -20.03
CA LYS A 156 12.03 0.65 -19.95
C LYS A 156 13.06 0.04 -19.01
N ALA A 157 14.34 0.39 -19.19
CA ALA A 157 15.42 -0.14 -18.38
C ALA A 157 15.24 0.19 -16.89
N VAL A 158 15.04 1.48 -16.56
CA VAL A 158 14.99 1.91 -15.15
C VAL A 158 13.72 1.44 -14.43
N VAL A 159 12.58 1.34 -15.15
CA VAL A 159 11.35 0.82 -14.56
C VAL A 159 11.48 -0.66 -14.24
N LEU A 160 12.01 -1.47 -15.16
CA LEU A 160 12.23 -2.90 -14.91
C LEU A 160 13.26 -3.13 -13.81
N GLU A 161 14.31 -2.31 -13.73
CA GLU A 161 15.27 -2.33 -12.62
C GLU A 161 14.58 -2.02 -11.28
N THR A 162 13.74 -0.98 -11.25
CA THR A 162 12.99 -0.58 -10.04
C THR A 162 12.03 -1.68 -9.59
N LEU A 163 11.28 -2.28 -10.51
CA LEU A 163 10.39 -3.40 -10.20
C LEU A 163 11.15 -4.63 -9.71
N THR A 164 12.32 -4.89 -10.27
CA THR A 164 13.22 -5.95 -9.80
C THR A 164 13.76 -5.66 -8.40
N ALA A 165 14.04 -4.40 -8.06
CA ALA A 165 14.46 -4.01 -6.72
C ALA A 165 13.40 -4.33 -5.65
N PHE A 166 12.11 -4.12 -5.96
CA PHE A 166 11.01 -4.55 -5.08
C PHE A 166 10.98 -6.07 -4.88
N LYS A 167 11.11 -6.84 -5.97
CA LYS A 167 11.16 -8.31 -5.89
C LYS A 167 12.35 -8.77 -5.05
N ARG A 168 13.53 -8.17 -5.27
CA ARG A 168 14.76 -8.46 -4.50
C ARG A 168 14.61 -8.13 -3.01
N ALA A 169 13.94 -7.03 -2.68
CA ALA A 169 13.67 -6.65 -1.30
C ALA A 169 12.63 -7.53 -0.61
N GLY A 170 11.92 -8.40 -1.36
CA GLY A 170 11.04 -9.41 -0.80
C GLY A 170 9.55 -9.21 -1.06
N ALA A 171 9.16 -8.26 -1.92
CA ALA A 171 7.76 -8.11 -2.30
C ALA A 171 7.28 -9.32 -3.11
N ASP A 172 6.15 -9.90 -2.72
CA ASP A 172 5.44 -10.93 -3.47
C ASP A 172 4.64 -10.31 -4.62
N ALA A 173 4.05 -9.13 -4.38
CA ALA A 173 3.31 -8.36 -5.38
C ALA A 173 3.59 -6.86 -5.27
N ILE A 174 3.49 -6.16 -6.40
CA ILE A 174 3.81 -4.74 -6.53
C ILE A 174 2.60 -4.02 -7.13
N LEU A 175 2.05 -3.06 -6.40
CA LEU A 175 1.07 -2.12 -6.95
C LEU A 175 1.87 -1.01 -7.66
N SER A 176 1.69 -0.92 -8.97
CA SER A 176 2.43 0.04 -9.80
C SER A 176 1.58 0.55 -10.96
N TYR A 177 1.70 1.84 -11.25
CA TYR A 177 1.15 2.48 -12.45
C TYR A 177 1.83 1.99 -13.74
N TYR A 178 3.04 1.44 -13.65
CA TYR A 178 3.77 0.83 -14.77
C TYR A 178 3.34 -0.62 -15.05
N ALA A 179 2.40 -1.20 -14.32
CA ALA A 179 2.08 -2.63 -14.41
C ALA A 179 1.81 -3.11 -15.86
N LEU A 180 1.02 -2.35 -16.64
CA LEU A 180 0.72 -2.71 -18.03
C LEU A 180 1.94 -2.55 -18.95
N ASP A 181 2.76 -1.52 -18.76
CA ASP A 181 3.95 -1.29 -19.57
C ASP A 181 5.02 -2.36 -19.29
N ALA A 182 5.27 -2.65 -18.01
CA ALA A 182 6.16 -3.72 -17.58
C ALA A 182 5.72 -5.09 -18.11
N ALA A 183 4.42 -5.41 -18.05
CA ALA A 183 3.89 -6.66 -18.61
C ALA A 183 4.14 -6.79 -20.11
N ARG A 184 3.95 -5.70 -20.88
CA ARG A 184 4.25 -5.68 -22.33
C ARG A 184 5.73 -5.87 -22.59
N TRP A 185 6.60 -5.18 -21.84
CA TRP A 185 8.05 -5.28 -22.01
C TRP A 185 8.61 -6.65 -21.67
N LEU A 186 8.11 -7.28 -20.60
CA LEU A 186 8.52 -8.63 -20.19
C LEU A 186 8.05 -9.71 -21.16
N ARG A 187 6.88 -9.53 -21.81
CA ARG A 187 6.38 -10.45 -22.82
C ARG A 187 7.13 -10.36 -24.16
N ALA A 188 7.71 -9.20 -24.46
CA ALA A 188 8.41 -8.94 -25.71
C ALA A 188 9.90 -9.34 -25.69
N GLY A 189 10.44 -9.68 -24.52
CA GLY A 189 11.77 -10.28 -24.35
C GLY A 189 11.68 -11.80 -24.27
#